data_AF-A0A3B9SGS6-F1
#
_entry.id   AF-A0A3B9SGS6-F1
#
_cell.length_a   1.000
_cell.length_b   1.000
_cell.length_c   1.000
_cell.angle_alpha   90.00
_cell.angle_beta   90.00
_cell.angle_gamma   90.00
#
_symmetry.space_group_name_H-M   'P 1'
#
loop_
_entity.id
_entity.type
_entity.pdbx_description
1 polymer ?
#
loop_
_entity_poly.entity_id
_entity_poly.type
_entity_poly.pdbx_seq_one_letter_code
_entity_poly.pdbx_strand_id
1 'polypeptide(L)' 'MKYIFVTGGVVSGLGKGITAASLGRLLKARGYKVTIQKFDPYINIDPGTMSPYQHGE' A
#
# COMPACT_ATOMS: atom_id res chain seq x y z
N MET A 1 18.38 -7.57 6.15
CA MET A 1 17.13 -6.82 5.90
C MET A 1 16.73 -7.07 4.45
N LYS A 2 15.46 -7.39 4.16
CA LYS A 2 14.99 -7.68 2.79
C LYS A 2 13.84 -6.72 2.45
N TYR A 3 13.76 -6.33 1.18
CA TYR A 3 12.73 -5.44 0.66
C TYR A 3 11.97 -6.12 -0.47
N ILE A 4 10.65 -5.92 -0.50
CA ILE A 4 9.77 -6.37 -1.58
C ILE A 4 9.09 -5.12 -2.12
N PHE A 5 9.33 -4.79 -3.38
CA PHE A 5 8.68 -3.67 -4.05
C PHE A 5 7.46 -4.17 -4.81
N VAL A 6 6.30 -3.56 -4.55
CA VAL A 6 5.05 -3.85 -5.26
C VAL A 6 4.70 -2.64 -6.12
N THR A 7 4.86 -2.77 -7.43
CA THR A 7 4.55 -1.72 -8.41
C THR A 7 3.23 -2.01 -9.13
N GLY A 8 2.65 -0.99 -9.76
CA GLY A 8 1.48 -1.13 -10.63
C GLY A 8 1.82 -0.93 -12.08
N GLY A 9 1.20 -1.72 -12.96
CA GLY A 9 1.34 -1.57 -14.41
C GLY A 9 0.10 -0.91 -15.04
N VAL A 10 -0.87 -1.73 -15.43
CA VAL A 10 -1.90 -1.37 -16.41
C VAL A 10 -2.95 -0.38 -15.89
N VAL A 11 -3.54 -0.62 -14.71
CA VAL A 11 -4.59 0.24 -14.15
C VAL A 11 -4.40 0.44 -12.64
N SER A 12 -4.74 1.63 -12.13
CA SER A 12 -4.89 1.89 -10.70
C SER A 12 -6.17 1.21 -10.16
N GLY A 13 -6.23 0.90 -8.86
CA GLY A 13 -7.43 0.28 -8.25
C GLY A 13 -7.56 -1.25 -8.34
N LEU A 14 -6.70 -1.95 -9.09
CA LEU A 14 -6.72 -3.43 -9.21
C LEU A 14 -6.39 -4.23 -7.93
N GLY A 15 -6.28 -3.58 -6.76
CA GLY A 15 -6.05 -4.29 -5.50
C GLY A 15 -4.59 -4.43 -5.05
N LYS A 16 -3.67 -3.60 -5.54
CA LYS A 16 -2.25 -3.59 -5.11
C LYS A 16 -2.07 -3.57 -3.60
N GLY A 17 -2.84 -2.73 -2.89
CA GLY A 17 -2.80 -2.63 -1.44
C GLY A 17 -3.23 -3.94 -0.74
N ILE A 18 -4.32 -4.56 -1.22
CA ILE A 18 -4.84 -5.82 -0.67
C ILE A 18 -3.84 -6.95 -0.90
N THR A 19 -3.25 -7.04 -2.08
CA THR A 19 -2.24 -8.05 -2.40
C THR A 19 -0.98 -7.89 -1.56
N ALA A 20 -0.47 -6.66 -1.41
CA ALA A 20 0.70 -6.37 -0.56
C ALA A 20 0.43 -6.70 0.91
N ALA A 21 -0.74 -6.33 1.44
CA ALA A 21 -1.16 -6.65 2.81
C ALA A 21 -1.29 -8.17 3.04
N SER A 22 -1.88 -8.88 2.07
CA SER A 22 -2.05 -10.34 2.12
C SER A 22 -0.69 -11.06 2.13
N LEU A 23 0.25 -10.63 1.29
CA LEU A 23 1.62 -11.16 1.28
C LEU A 23 2.32 -10.90 2.63
N GLY A 24 2.19 -9.68 3.17
CA GLY A 24 2.72 -9.35 4.49
C GLY A 24 2.17 -10.24 5.60
N ARG A 25 0.87 -10.55 5.56
CA ARG A 25 0.21 -11.46 6.51
C ARG A 25 0.77 -12.88 6.42
N LEU A 26 0.98 -13.41 5.22
CA LEU A 26 1.57 -14.75 5.02
C LEU A 26 3.00 -14.82 5.55
N LEU A 27 3.81 -13.79 5.31
CA LEU A 27 5.18 -13.73 5.83
C LEU A 27 5.20 -13.63 7.35
N LYS A 28 4.31 -12.84 7.95
CA LYS A 28 4.15 -12.76 9.40
C LYS A 28 3.72 -14.10 10.01
N ALA A 29 2.82 -14.82 9.35
CA ALA A 29 2.40 -16.17 9.75
C ALA A 29 3.54 -17.20 9.69
N ARG A 30 4.55 -16.98 8.84
CA ARG A 30 5.79 -17.77 8.78
C ARG A 30 6.87 -17.33 9.77
N GLY A 31 6.55 -16.43 10.71
CA GLY A 31 7.46 -15.98 11.76
C GLY A 31 8.40 -14.83 11.35
N TYR A 32 8.23 -14.23 10.17
CA TYR A 32 9.04 -13.08 9.77
C TYR A 32 8.50 -11.78 10.38
N LYS A 33 9.41 -10.90 10.79
CA LYS A 33 9.07 -9.50 11.10
C LYS A 33 8.91 -8.73 9.79
N VAL A 34 7.71 -8.19 9.56
CA VAL A 34 7.34 -7.50 8.31
C VAL A 34 6.77 -6.13 8.66
N THR A 35 7.14 -5.12 7.87
CA THR A 35 6.53 -3.79 7.88
C THR A 35 6.11 -3.42 6.45
N ILE A 36 5.10 -2.57 6.32
CA ILE A 36 4.61 -2.05 5.03
C ILE A 36 4.84 -0.54 5.00
N GLN A 37 5.40 -0.06 3.90
CA GLN A 37 5.48 1.37 3.58
C GLN A 37 4.72 1.60 2.28
N LYS A 38 3.73 2.49 2.31
CA LYS A 38 3.02 2.95 1.12
C LYS A 38 3.69 4.23 0.62
N PHE A 39 3.80 4.34 -0.71
CA PHE A 39 4.24 5.55 -1.39
C PHE A 39 3.06 6.09 -2.18
N ASP A 40 2.56 7.25 -1.76
CA ASP A 40 1.48 7.94 -2.44
C ASP A 40 2.07 8.97 -3.42
N PRO A 41 1.66 8.95 -4.71
CA PRO A 41 2.21 9.87 -5.71
C PRO A 41 1.58 11.28 -5.65
N TYR A 42 0.74 11.55 -4.66
CA TYR A 42 0.08 12.83 -4.50
C TYR A 42 1.04 13.90 -3.99
N ILE A 43 0.83 15.15 -4.44
CA ILE A 43 1.57 16.31 -3.94
C ILE A 43 1.13 16.71 -2.53
N ASN A 44 -0.12 16.38 -2.17
CA ASN A 44 -0.66 16.58 -0.83
C ASN A 44 0.17 15.78 0.18
N ILE A 45 0.78 16.50 1.11
CA ILE A 45 1.59 15.90 2.18
C ILE A 45 0.71 15.08 3.13
N ASP A 46 -0.51 15.55 3.37
CA ASP A 46 -1.49 14.94 4.25
C ASP A 46 -2.80 14.68 3.50
N PRO A 47 -3.31 13.43 3.47
CA PRO A 47 -4.61 13.13 2.88
C PRO A 47 -5.77 13.89 3.53
N GLY A 48 -5.62 14.39 4.77
CA GLY A 48 -6.63 15.24 5.41
C GLY A 48 -6.91 16.56 4.68
N THR A 49 -6.04 16.98 3.75
CA THR A 49 -6.25 18.15 2.90
C THR A 49 -7.06 17.85 1.63
N MET A 50 -7.37 16.58 1.37
CA MET A 50 -8.11 16.12 0.20
C MET A 50 -9.59 15.96 0.53
N SER A 51 -10.47 16.20 -0.44
CA SER A 51 -11.92 16.03 -0.24
C SER A 51 -12.28 14.53 -0.07
N PRO A 52 -12.91 14.13 1.05
CA PRO A 52 -13.28 12.72 1.29
C PRO A 52 -14.21 12.15 0.22
N TYR A 53 -15.11 12.98 -0.33
CA TYR A 53 -16.05 12.56 -1.38
C TYR A 53 -15.37 12.17 -2.69
N GLN A 54 -14.18 12.70 -2.97
CA GLN A 54 -13.47 12.49 -4.24
C GLN A 54 -12.36 11.45 -4.13
N HIS A 55 -11.71 11.37 -2.97
CA HIS A 55 -10.53 10.55 -2.76
C HIS A 55 -10.73 9.36 -1.83
N GLY A 56 -11.95 9.19 -1.30
CA GLY A 56 -12.24 8.19 -0.27
C GLY A 56 -11.81 8.67 1.11
N GLU A 57 -12.15 7.88 2.12
CA GLU A 57 -11.60 8.02 3.48
C GLU A 57 -10.21 7.39 3.60
#